data_AF-A0A950ED74-F1
#
_entry.id   AF-A0A950ED74-F1
#
_cell.length_a   1.000
_cell.length_b   1.000
_cell.length_c   1.000
_cell.angle_alpha   90.00
_cell.angle_beta   90.00
_cell.angle_gamma   90.00
#
_symmetry.space_group_name_H-M   'P 1'
#
loop_
_entity.id
_entity.type
_entity.pdbx_description
1 polymer ?
#
loop_
_entity_poly.entity_id
_entity_poly.type
_entity_poly.pdbx_seq_one_letter_code
_entity_poly.pdbx_strand_id
1 'polypeptide(L)'
;MVRKIISGGQTGADRAGLDFAIELAGSMSTGLADEWSDYDLYAYTRDAVPVAFRARLLEPRAARLELHNTFWEWSDEWIEPDGTVFDLMYRSCHTIEADLEARLGRAEAGVGYSTCLCHSVLQARPVFDRQGWFQALQDRLKTTPYPDRLVERIIKKNLPVLGANIHSYEQQIRSAFRAPRAFAFRRLPFSGIIELTYDAARH
;
A
#
# COMPACT_ATOMS: atom_id res chain seq x y z
N MET A 1 12.31 11.13 14.51
CA MET A 1 11.58 11.15 13.22
C MET A 1 10.17 11.73 13.35
N VAL A 2 9.19 11.02 13.93
CA VAL A 2 7.79 11.47 14.06
C VAL A 2 7.62 12.78 14.84
N ARG A 3 8.38 13.01 15.92
CA ARG A 3 8.31 14.27 16.70
C ARG A 3 8.78 15.52 15.93
N LYS A 4 9.68 15.40 14.94
CA LYS A 4 10.18 16.55 14.13
C LYS A 4 9.27 16.90 12.95
N ILE A 5 8.53 15.91 12.42
CA ILE A 5 7.46 16.13 11.43
C ILE A 5 6.37 17.05 12.00
N ILE A 6 6.16 16.99 13.33
CA ILE A 6 5.06 17.65 14.04
C ILE A 6 5.36 19.12 14.39
N SER A 7 6.61 19.54 14.54
CA SER A 7 6.95 20.89 15.03
C SER A 7 7.00 21.99 13.96
N GLY A 8 6.95 21.65 12.67
CA GLY A 8 7.14 22.59 11.56
C GLY A 8 5.85 23.21 10.97
N GLY A 9 4.68 22.89 11.52
CA GLY A 9 3.39 23.21 10.90
C GLY A 9 2.41 23.94 11.83
N GLN A 10 2.87 24.88 12.65
CA GLN A 10 1.96 25.74 13.39
C GLN A 10 1.83 27.10 12.70
N THR A 11 0.71 27.31 12.01
CA THR A 11 0.01 28.60 11.95
C THR A 11 -1.44 28.38 11.50
N GLY A 12 -2.36 28.63 12.43
CA GLY A 12 -3.73 29.10 12.23
C GLY A 12 -4.63 28.45 11.18
N ALA A 13 -5.44 27.48 11.61
CA ALA A 13 -6.85 27.40 11.20
C ALA A 13 -7.62 26.48 12.17
N ASP A 14 -8.61 27.06 12.81
CA ASP A 14 -9.69 26.42 13.55
C ASP A 14 -10.40 25.37 12.67
N ARG A 15 -10.25 24.06 12.92
CA ARG A 15 -10.98 23.00 12.19
C ARG A 15 -11.27 21.77 13.05
N ALA A 16 -12.55 21.43 13.14
CA ALA A 16 -13.09 20.24 13.76
C ALA A 16 -12.41 18.94 13.28
N GLY A 17 -12.24 17.97 14.19
CA GLY A 17 -12.11 16.53 13.89
C GLY A 17 -10.97 16.08 12.97
N LEU A 18 -9.71 16.38 13.31
CA LEU A 18 -8.56 15.86 12.57
C LEU A 18 -8.24 14.42 12.99
N ASP A 19 -8.92 13.45 12.39
CA ASP A 19 -8.52 12.04 12.37
C ASP A 19 -7.23 11.90 11.55
N PHE A 20 -6.09 11.87 12.25
CA PHE A 20 -4.76 11.71 11.68
C PHE A 20 -3.96 10.71 12.50
N ALA A 21 -3.46 9.68 11.82
CA ALA A 21 -2.61 8.66 12.41
C ALA A 21 -1.42 8.34 11.50
N ILE A 22 -0.30 7.98 12.11
CA ILE A 22 0.86 7.38 11.45
C ILE A 22 1.13 6.05 12.12
N GLU A 23 1.25 5.00 11.33
CA GLU A 23 1.60 3.66 11.79
C GLU A 23 2.82 3.11 11.04
N LEU A 24 3.46 2.15 11.69
CA LEU A 24 4.53 1.34 11.15
C LEU A 24 3.99 -0.05 10.83
N ALA A 25 4.15 -0.47 9.60
CA ALA A 25 3.74 -1.77 9.08
C ALA A 25 4.97 -2.60 8.69
N GLY A 26 4.77 -3.63 7.87
CA GLY A 26 5.85 -4.41 7.29
C GLY A 26 6.60 -5.31 8.28
N SER A 27 7.78 -5.76 7.87
CA SER A 27 8.66 -6.63 8.67
C SER A 27 9.04 -5.99 10.01
N MET A 28 9.19 -4.66 10.03
CA MET A 28 9.50 -3.85 11.21
C MET A 28 8.39 -3.86 12.28
N SER A 29 7.13 -4.08 11.88
CA SER A 29 5.99 -4.19 12.80
C SER A 29 5.76 -5.61 13.33
N THR A 30 6.22 -6.63 12.60
CA THR A 30 5.94 -8.05 12.87
C THR A 30 7.10 -8.79 13.53
N GLY A 31 8.24 -8.12 13.74
CA GLY A 31 9.44 -8.72 14.33
C GLY A 31 10.22 -9.63 13.36
N LEU A 32 9.91 -9.53 12.06
CA LEU A 32 10.57 -10.28 10.99
C LEU A 32 11.62 -9.44 10.24
N ALA A 33 11.99 -8.30 10.81
CA ALA A 33 12.96 -7.40 10.21
C ALA A 33 14.37 -7.99 10.19
N ASP A 34 15.07 -7.75 9.08
CA ASP A 34 16.48 -8.01 8.87
C ASP A 34 17.23 -6.71 8.53
N GLU A 35 18.54 -6.83 8.24
CA GLU A 35 19.39 -5.68 7.91
C GLU A 35 19.03 -4.99 6.58
N TRP A 36 18.17 -5.62 5.76
CA TRP A 36 17.72 -5.11 4.46
C TRP A 36 16.28 -4.58 4.50
N SER A 37 15.65 -4.63 5.68
CA SER A 37 14.28 -4.20 5.85
C SER A 37 14.16 -2.67 5.78
N ASP A 38 13.20 -2.22 5.00
CA ASP A 38 12.73 -0.84 4.95
C ASP A 38 11.72 -0.56 6.07
N TYR A 39 11.43 0.73 6.24
CA TYR A 39 10.38 1.19 7.14
C TYR A 39 9.13 1.55 6.35
N ASP A 40 8.17 0.63 6.35
CA ASP A 40 6.82 0.85 5.82
C ASP A 40 6.00 1.73 6.78
N LEU A 41 5.75 2.97 6.39
CA LEU A 41 4.92 3.90 7.15
C LEU A 41 3.62 4.19 6.42
N TYR A 42 2.51 4.23 7.14
CA TYR A 42 1.22 4.68 6.59
C TYR A 42 0.74 5.93 7.32
N ALA A 43 0.53 7.01 6.58
CA ALA A 43 -0.16 8.20 7.04
C ALA A 43 -1.65 8.14 6.63
N TYR A 44 -2.52 8.02 7.63
CA TYR A 44 -3.97 8.09 7.44
C TYR A 44 -4.46 9.51 7.64
N THR A 45 -5.09 10.07 6.62
CA THR A 45 -5.59 11.46 6.61
C THR A 45 -7.00 11.52 6.02
N ARG A 46 -7.80 12.49 6.46
CA ARG A 46 -9.12 12.77 5.84
C ARG A 46 -8.95 13.48 4.48
N ASP A 47 -8.01 14.41 4.41
CA ASP A 47 -7.68 15.21 3.23
C ASP A 47 -6.27 14.88 2.73
N ALA A 48 -6.04 15.02 1.42
CA ALA A 48 -4.72 14.79 0.83
C ALA A 48 -3.65 15.71 1.44
N VAL A 49 -2.50 15.15 1.80
CA VAL A 49 -1.33 15.92 2.26
C VAL A 49 -0.64 16.55 1.04
N PRO A 50 -0.50 17.89 0.96
CA PRO A 50 0.08 18.53 -0.22
C PRO A 50 1.53 18.11 -0.46
N VAL A 51 1.88 17.79 -1.71
CA VAL A 51 3.24 17.41 -2.11
C VAL A 51 4.26 18.48 -1.71
N ALA A 52 3.94 19.77 -1.87
CA ALA A 52 4.83 20.86 -1.49
C ALA A 52 5.14 20.89 0.03
N PHE A 53 4.21 20.47 0.89
CA PHE A 53 4.47 20.34 2.33
C PHE A 53 5.42 19.16 2.59
N ARG A 54 5.18 18.03 1.93
CA ARG A 54 5.97 16.80 2.06
C ARG A 54 7.41 17.01 1.58
N ALA A 55 7.58 17.69 0.46
CA ALA A 55 8.87 18.09 -0.10
C ALA A 55 9.71 18.89 0.92
N ARG A 56 9.16 19.99 1.45
CA ARG A 56 9.84 20.82 2.47
C ARG A 56 10.27 20.03 3.71
N LEU A 57 9.54 18.97 4.02
CA LEU A 57 9.77 18.13 5.18
C LEU A 57 10.82 17.03 4.91
N LEU A 58 10.90 16.51 3.69
CA LEU A 58 11.71 15.34 3.30
C LEU A 58 13.06 15.74 2.66
N GLU A 59 13.07 16.76 1.81
CA GLU A 59 14.27 17.22 1.09
C GLU A 59 15.48 17.51 2.00
N PRO A 60 15.34 18.15 3.18
CA PRO A 60 16.52 18.49 3.99
C PRO A 60 17.25 17.32 4.65
N ARG A 61 16.68 16.11 4.60
CA ARG A 61 17.23 14.91 5.26
C ARG A 61 17.48 13.75 4.31
N ALA A 62 16.76 13.69 3.20
CA ALA A 62 16.90 12.62 2.24
C ALA A 62 18.22 12.73 1.45
N ALA A 63 19.06 11.70 1.51
CA ALA A 63 20.18 11.53 0.60
C ALA A 63 19.69 11.19 -0.82
N ARG A 64 18.57 10.47 -0.92
CA ARG A 64 17.81 10.26 -2.16
C ARG A 64 16.31 10.31 -1.83
N LEU A 65 15.53 10.96 -2.68
CA LEU A 65 14.12 11.19 -2.47
C LEU A 65 13.33 10.96 -3.76
N GLU A 66 12.26 10.18 -3.65
CA GLU A 66 11.25 9.97 -4.69
C GLU A 66 9.90 10.43 -4.13
N LEU A 67 9.50 11.65 -4.49
CA LEU A 67 8.24 12.25 -4.04
C LEU A 67 7.09 11.85 -4.96
N HIS A 68 5.93 11.62 -4.35
CA HIS A 68 4.68 11.35 -5.03
C HIS A 68 4.81 10.20 -6.04
N ASN A 69 5.40 9.10 -5.60
CA ASN A 69 5.33 7.86 -6.36
C ASN A 69 3.87 7.42 -6.46
N THR A 70 3.48 6.94 -7.64
CA THR A 70 2.15 6.40 -7.93
C THR A 70 2.22 5.04 -8.63
N PHE A 71 3.40 4.41 -8.68
CA PHE A 71 3.62 3.16 -9.39
C PHE A 71 2.93 1.99 -8.69
N TRP A 72 3.03 1.91 -7.36
CA TRP A 72 2.38 0.87 -6.54
C TRP A 72 1.25 1.43 -5.68
N GLU A 73 1.55 2.42 -4.84
CA GLU A 73 0.59 3.20 -4.06
C GLU A 73 0.94 4.68 -4.17
N TRP A 74 0.14 5.55 -3.53
CA TRP A 74 0.50 6.95 -3.34
C TRP A 74 1.49 7.06 -2.19
N SER A 75 2.77 7.20 -2.49
CA SER A 75 3.83 7.23 -1.49
C SER A 75 4.88 8.34 -1.72
N ASP A 76 5.66 8.59 -0.68
CA ASP A 76 6.97 9.23 -0.78
C ASP A 76 8.02 8.27 -0.22
N GLU A 77 9.05 7.97 -1.01
CA GLU A 77 10.13 7.04 -0.67
C GLU A 77 11.45 7.81 -0.53
N TRP A 78 12.26 7.49 0.49
CA TRP A 78 13.56 8.14 0.64
C TRP A 78 14.58 7.29 1.37
N ILE A 79 15.84 7.65 1.15
CA ILE A 79 17.01 7.07 1.81
C ILE A 79 17.64 8.16 2.69
N GLU A 80 17.81 7.89 3.98
CA GLU A 80 18.56 8.76 4.90
C GLU A 80 20.09 8.64 4.65
N PRO A 81 20.93 9.57 5.15
CA PRO A 81 22.37 9.54 4.87
C PRO A 81 23.11 8.31 5.41
N ASP A 82 22.53 7.60 6.38
CA ASP A 82 23.05 6.35 6.93
C ASP A 82 22.64 5.09 6.14
N GLY A 83 21.89 5.27 5.04
CA GLY A 83 21.42 4.18 4.19
C GLY A 83 20.04 3.63 4.57
N THR A 84 19.41 4.13 5.63
CA THR A 84 18.06 3.67 6.03
C THR A 84 17.02 4.04 4.97
N VAL A 85 16.21 3.07 4.55
CA VAL A 85 15.14 3.25 3.56
C VAL A 85 13.79 3.41 4.24
N PHE A 86 13.03 4.41 3.81
CA PHE A 86 11.66 4.66 4.27
C PHE A 86 10.71 4.73 3.08
N ASP A 87 9.55 4.11 3.23
CA ASP A 87 8.39 4.28 2.35
C ASP A 87 7.24 4.85 3.19
N LEU A 88 6.72 6.01 2.79
CA LEU A 88 5.57 6.65 3.44
C LEU A 88 4.37 6.68 2.49
N MET A 89 3.45 5.77 2.72
CA MET A 89 2.21 5.62 1.98
C MET A 89 1.12 6.51 2.59
N TYR A 90 0.32 7.15 1.74
CA TYR A 90 -0.80 7.99 2.16
C TYR A 90 -2.12 7.28 1.89
N ARG A 91 -2.92 7.11 2.94
CA ARG A 91 -4.25 6.49 2.84
C ARG A 91 -5.33 7.41 3.41
N SER A 92 -6.53 7.30 2.84
CA SER A 92 -7.70 8.04 3.30
C SER A 92 -8.36 7.35 4.47
N CYS A 93 -8.65 8.10 5.54
CA CYS A 93 -9.45 7.61 6.67
C CYS A 93 -10.83 7.11 6.20
N HIS A 94 -11.47 7.83 5.28
CA HIS A 94 -12.77 7.43 4.73
C HIS A 94 -12.69 6.12 3.97
N THR A 95 -11.62 5.91 3.19
CA THR A 95 -11.47 4.70 2.39
C THR A 95 -11.28 3.48 3.28
N ILE A 96 -10.44 3.55 4.31
CA ILE A 96 -10.22 2.40 5.20
C ILE A 96 -11.46 2.09 6.06
N GLU A 97 -12.18 3.11 6.52
CA GLU A 97 -13.45 2.92 7.24
C GLU A 97 -14.50 2.24 6.36
N ALA A 98 -14.66 2.71 5.11
CA ALA A 98 -15.57 2.11 4.15
C ALA A 98 -15.16 0.68 3.79
N ASP A 99 -13.86 0.40 3.70
CA ASP A 99 -13.33 -0.93 3.45
C ASP A 99 -13.70 -1.89 4.59
N LEU A 100 -13.41 -1.51 5.84
CA LEU A 100 -13.77 -2.28 7.04
C LEU A 100 -15.28 -2.51 7.14
N GLU A 101 -16.10 -1.49 6.87
CA GLU A 101 -17.55 -1.62 6.87
C GLU A 101 -18.05 -2.58 5.79
N ALA A 102 -17.45 -2.55 4.60
CA ALA A 102 -17.77 -3.51 3.55
C ALA A 102 -17.54 -4.96 4.01
N ARG A 103 -16.46 -5.24 4.75
CA ARG A 103 -16.11 -6.61 5.18
C ARG A 103 -16.89 -7.03 6.41
N LEU A 104 -16.81 -6.24 7.48
CA LEU A 104 -17.41 -6.58 8.77
C LEU A 104 -18.93 -6.36 8.77
N GLY A 105 -19.39 -5.24 8.20
CA GLY A 105 -20.80 -4.83 8.25
C GLY A 105 -21.65 -5.39 7.11
N ARG A 106 -21.12 -5.43 5.87
CA ARG A 106 -21.87 -5.88 4.67
C ARG A 106 -21.43 -7.24 4.11
N ALA A 107 -20.34 -7.82 4.63
CA ALA A 107 -19.75 -9.05 4.14
C ALA A 107 -19.51 -9.05 2.62
N GLU A 108 -18.92 -7.98 2.11
CA GLU A 108 -18.53 -7.85 0.71
C GLU A 108 -17.13 -8.46 0.51
N ALA A 109 -17.02 -9.33 -0.50
CA ALA A 109 -15.75 -9.95 -0.88
C ALA A 109 -15.09 -9.20 -2.04
N GLY A 110 -13.77 -9.09 -1.99
CA GLY A 110 -12.89 -8.67 -3.09
C GLY A 110 -12.34 -9.87 -3.87
N VAL A 111 -11.60 -9.59 -4.94
CA VAL A 111 -10.81 -10.62 -5.65
C VAL A 111 -9.40 -10.64 -5.07
N GLY A 112 -8.91 -11.81 -4.64
CA GLY A 112 -7.62 -12.04 -4.01
C GLY A 112 -7.55 -11.55 -2.56
N TYR A 113 -7.61 -10.24 -2.37
CA TYR A 113 -7.14 -9.56 -1.16
C TYR A 113 -8.30 -9.09 -0.23
N SER A 114 -9.37 -9.87 -0.12
CA SER A 114 -10.62 -9.45 0.54
C SER A 114 -10.46 -8.87 1.96
N THR A 115 -9.55 -9.42 2.76
CA THR A 115 -9.31 -9.03 4.16
C THR A 115 -7.88 -8.50 4.39
N CYS A 116 -7.12 -8.21 3.34
CA CYS A 116 -5.71 -7.80 3.48
C CYS A 116 -5.57 -6.52 4.31
N LEU A 117 -6.38 -5.50 4.05
CA LEU A 117 -6.33 -4.22 4.77
C LEU A 117 -6.74 -4.38 6.24
N CYS A 118 -7.71 -5.25 6.51
CA CYS A 118 -8.09 -5.60 7.89
C CYS A 118 -6.91 -6.25 8.63
N HIS A 119 -6.19 -7.17 7.98
CA HIS A 119 -4.98 -7.76 8.54
C HIS A 119 -3.87 -6.72 8.74
N SER A 120 -3.60 -5.87 7.75
CA SER A 120 -2.60 -4.80 7.85
C SER A 120 -2.89 -3.87 9.03
N VAL A 121 -4.12 -3.38 9.18
CA VAL A 121 -4.52 -2.53 10.32
C VAL A 121 -4.34 -3.24 11.66
N LEU A 122 -4.65 -4.54 11.73
CA LEU A 122 -4.48 -5.33 12.96
C LEU A 122 -3.02 -5.53 13.38
N GLN A 123 -2.11 -5.72 12.41
CA GLN A 123 -0.69 -5.96 12.68
C GLN A 123 0.13 -4.67 12.80
N ALA A 124 -0.36 -3.57 12.24
CA ALA A 124 0.29 -2.27 12.29
C ALA A 124 0.53 -1.80 13.73
N ARG A 125 1.67 -1.15 13.94
CA ARG A 125 2.01 -0.50 15.20
C ARG A 125 1.78 1.01 15.08
N PRO A 126 0.84 1.58 15.87
CA PRO A 126 0.65 3.02 15.88
C PRO A 126 1.93 3.73 16.38
N VAL A 127 2.45 4.67 15.60
CA VAL A 127 3.56 5.54 15.98
C VAL A 127 3.05 6.92 16.40
N PHE A 128 1.90 7.32 15.82
CA PHE A 128 1.15 8.51 16.19
C PHE A 128 -0.33 8.28 15.96
N ASP A 129 -1.16 8.62 16.94
CA ASP A 129 -2.62 8.66 16.81
C ASP A 129 -3.13 9.71 17.79
N ARG A 130 -3.49 10.89 17.27
CA ARG A 130 -3.77 12.04 18.15
C ARG A 130 -5.07 11.87 18.93
N GLN A 131 -6.07 11.25 18.32
CA GLN A 131 -7.44 11.18 18.84
C GLN A 131 -7.89 9.74 19.15
N GLY A 132 -7.00 8.75 18.96
CA GLY A 132 -7.35 7.34 19.16
C GLY A 132 -8.18 6.76 18.01
N TRP A 133 -8.21 7.42 16.86
CA TRP A 133 -9.01 7.00 15.71
C TRP A 133 -8.53 5.65 15.17
N PHE A 134 -7.21 5.48 15.01
CA PHE A 134 -6.64 4.24 14.50
C PHE A 134 -6.75 3.12 15.54
N GLN A 135 -6.56 3.45 16.82
CA GLN A 135 -6.81 2.51 17.91
C GLN A 135 -8.26 1.99 17.89
N ALA A 136 -9.25 2.86 17.66
CA ALA A 136 -10.64 2.45 17.55
C ALA A 136 -10.90 1.50 16.37
N LEU A 137 -10.21 1.67 15.22
CA LEU A 137 -10.26 0.72 14.11
C LEU A 137 -9.70 -0.65 14.51
N GLN A 138 -8.55 -0.67 15.19
CA GLN A 138 -7.95 -1.91 15.68
C GLN A 138 -8.85 -2.62 16.69
N ASP A 139 -9.42 -1.89 17.64
CA ASP A 139 -10.28 -2.45 18.67
C ASP A 139 -11.54 -3.06 18.05
N ARG A 140 -12.17 -2.35 17.10
CA ARG A 140 -13.29 -2.89 16.33
C ARG A 140 -12.93 -4.20 15.62
N LEU A 141 -11.77 -4.26 14.97
CA LEU A 141 -11.31 -5.47 14.27
C LEU A 141 -11.01 -6.62 15.23
N LYS A 142 -10.50 -6.34 16.44
CA LYS A 142 -10.22 -7.36 17.47
C LYS A 142 -11.51 -7.93 18.08
N THR A 143 -12.54 -7.10 18.25
CA THR A 143 -13.79 -7.51 18.92
C THR A 143 -14.86 -8.03 17.98
N THR A 144 -14.73 -7.79 16.68
CA THR A 144 -15.76 -8.17 15.68
C THR A 144 -15.28 -9.37 14.87
N PRO A 145 -15.86 -10.57 15.05
CA PRO A 145 -15.53 -11.71 14.20
C PRO A 145 -15.99 -11.45 12.77
N TYR A 146 -15.26 -12.01 11.79
CA TYR A 146 -15.73 -11.99 10.41
C TYR A 146 -17.05 -12.75 10.28
N PRO A 147 -18.07 -12.19 9.59
CA PRO A 147 -19.33 -12.91 9.39
C PRO A 147 -19.13 -14.18 8.55
N ASP A 148 -19.81 -15.29 8.86
CA ASP A 148 -19.72 -16.54 8.08
C ASP A 148 -20.06 -16.30 6.59
N ARG A 149 -21.07 -15.47 6.33
CA ARG A 149 -21.45 -15.04 4.97
C ARG A 149 -20.31 -14.37 4.19
N LEU A 150 -19.33 -13.75 4.86
CA LEU A 150 -18.16 -13.17 4.20
C LEU A 150 -17.27 -14.29 3.67
N VAL A 151 -17.02 -15.33 4.46
CA VAL A 151 -16.22 -16.50 4.05
C VAL A 151 -16.83 -17.17 2.83
N GLU A 152 -18.13 -17.45 2.85
CA GLU A 152 -18.86 -18.03 1.72
C GLU A 152 -18.72 -17.18 0.46
N ARG A 153 -18.86 -15.85 0.59
CA ARG A 153 -18.74 -14.91 -0.53
C ARG A 153 -17.32 -14.80 -1.06
N ILE A 154 -16.30 -14.88 -0.19
CA ILE A 154 -14.89 -14.92 -0.61
C ILE A 154 -14.65 -16.16 -1.46
N ILE A 155 -15.06 -17.35 -0.99
CA ILE A 155 -14.91 -18.60 -1.73
C ILE A 155 -15.63 -18.51 -3.07
N LYS A 156 -16.92 -18.14 -3.05
CA LYS A 156 -17.74 -18.04 -4.27
C LYS A 156 -17.16 -17.08 -5.30
N LYS A 157 -16.60 -15.94 -4.86
CA LYS A 157 -16.05 -14.92 -5.76
C LYS A 157 -14.68 -15.28 -6.31
N ASN A 158 -13.84 -15.94 -5.52
CA ASN A 158 -12.42 -16.16 -5.85
C ASN A 158 -12.16 -17.52 -6.50
N LEU A 159 -12.91 -18.56 -6.13
CA LEU A 159 -12.71 -19.91 -6.68
C LEU A 159 -12.75 -19.94 -8.21
N PRO A 160 -13.64 -19.21 -8.92
CA PRO A 160 -13.66 -19.24 -10.39
C PRO A 160 -12.40 -18.69 -11.05
N VAL A 161 -11.73 -17.71 -10.41
CA VAL A 161 -10.49 -17.10 -10.94
C VAL A 161 -9.33 -18.09 -10.92
N LEU A 162 -9.39 -19.13 -10.07
CA LEU A 162 -8.32 -20.13 -9.99
C LEU A 162 -8.32 -21.12 -11.17
N GLY A 163 -9.48 -21.42 -11.78
CA GLY A 163 -9.53 -22.37 -12.90
C GLY A 163 -10.87 -22.52 -13.62
N ALA A 164 -11.98 -22.06 -13.05
CA ALA A 164 -13.31 -22.24 -13.67
C ALA A 164 -13.65 -21.18 -14.74
N ASN A 165 -12.91 -20.07 -14.78
CA ASN A 165 -13.09 -19.01 -15.78
C ASN A 165 -12.12 -19.16 -16.97
N ILE A 166 -12.56 -18.69 -18.14
CA ILE A 166 -11.74 -18.62 -19.37
C ILE A 166 -10.46 -17.80 -19.14
N HIS A 167 -10.55 -16.73 -18.36
CA HIS A 167 -9.43 -15.88 -17.98
C HIS A 167 -8.84 -16.22 -16.60
N SER A 168 -8.98 -17.46 -16.14
CA SER A 168 -8.41 -17.90 -14.87
C SER A 168 -6.89 -17.85 -14.85
N TYR A 169 -6.32 -17.77 -13.64
CA TYR A 169 -4.87 -17.82 -13.45
C TYR A 169 -4.26 -19.10 -14.02
N GLU A 170 -4.93 -20.25 -13.88
CA GLU A 170 -4.49 -21.49 -14.51
C GLU A 170 -4.31 -21.35 -16.03
N GLN A 171 -5.31 -20.81 -16.73
CA GLN A 171 -5.25 -20.64 -18.19
C GLN A 171 -4.17 -19.62 -18.59
N GLN A 172 -3.99 -18.55 -17.83
CA GLN A 172 -2.95 -17.56 -18.06
C GLN A 172 -1.55 -18.18 -17.90
N ILE A 173 -1.32 -18.95 -16.84
CA ILE A 173 -0.06 -19.67 -16.58
C ILE A 173 0.20 -20.68 -17.71
N ARG A 174 -0.80 -21.50 -18.07
CA ARG A 174 -0.67 -22.48 -19.17
C ARG A 174 -0.32 -21.81 -20.50
N SER A 175 -0.92 -20.66 -20.79
CA SER A 175 -0.65 -19.89 -22.00
C SER A 175 0.77 -19.32 -22.02
N ALA A 176 1.26 -18.82 -20.88
CA ALA A 176 2.62 -18.32 -20.72
C ALA A 176 3.68 -19.42 -20.97
N PHE A 177 3.43 -20.65 -20.52
CA PHE A 177 4.32 -21.79 -20.80
C PHE A 177 4.29 -22.26 -22.26
N ARG A 178 3.18 -22.06 -22.98
CA ARG A 178 3.07 -22.42 -24.41
C ARG A 178 3.75 -21.41 -25.33
N ALA A 179 3.88 -20.17 -24.88
CA ALA A 179 4.56 -19.11 -25.60
C ALA A 179 5.50 -18.37 -24.63
N PRO A 180 6.63 -18.99 -24.22
CA PRO A 180 7.62 -18.31 -23.39
C PRO A 180 8.14 -17.09 -24.14
N ARG A 181 7.66 -15.91 -23.78
CA ARG A 181 8.11 -14.65 -24.38
C ARG A 181 9.43 -14.28 -23.73
N ALA A 182 10.53 -14.44 -24.48
CA ALA A 182 11.77 -13.74 -24.17
C ALA A 182 11.55 -12.25 -24.50
N PHE A 183 11.50 -11.40 -23.47
CA PHE A 183 11.47 -9.96 -23.67
C PHE A 183 12.91 -9.46 -23.86
N ALA A 184 13.20 -8.85 -25.01
CA ALA A 184 14.46 -8.16 -25.26
C ALA A 184 14.19 -6.66 -25.44
N PHE A 185 14.84 -5.83 -24.62
CA PHE A 185 14.82 -4.39 -24.82
C PHE A 185 15.86 -4.03 -25.87
N ARG A 186 15.43 -3.54 -27.04
CA ARG A 186 16.33 -3.05 -28.09
C ARG A 186 16.12 -1.55 -28.29
N ARG A 187 17.14 -0.75 -28.02
CA ARG A 187 17.14 0.69 -28.32
C ARG A 187 17.38 0.86 -29.82
N LEU A 188 16.38 1.33 -30.57
CA LEU A 188 16.57 1.66 -31.98
C LEU A 188 17.35 2.98 -32.11
N PRO A 189 18.40 3.03 -32.96
CA PRO A 189 19.37 4.13 -32.95
C PRO A 189 18.83 5.49 -33.44
N PHE A 190 17.60 5.59 -33.97
CA PHE A 190 17.16 6.80 -34.69
C PHE A 190 15.78 7.41 -34.30
N SER A 191 15.04 6.89 -33.32
CA SER A 191 13.74 7.48 -32.96
C SER A 191 13.47 7.71 -31.48
N GLY A 192 14.36 7.27 -30.57
CA GLY A 192 14.11 7.38 -29.13
C GLY A 192 12.90 6.58 -28.63
N ILE A 193 12.24 5.81 -29.50
CA ILE A 193 11.14 4.90 -29.14
C ILE A 193 11.75 3.60 -28.61
N ILE A 194 11.38 3.22 -27.39
CA ILE A 194 11.63 1.88 -26.85
C ILE A 194 10.49 1.01 -27.36
N GLU A 195 10.76 0.19 -28.38
CA GLU A 195 9.80 -0.78 -28.88
C GLU A 195 10.04 -2.14 -28.22
N LEU A 196 8.97 -2.75 -27.71
CA LEU A 196 9.01 -4.04 -27.05
C LEU A 196 8.87 -5.13 -28.13
N THR A 197 9.97 -5.48 -28.81
CA THR A 197 9.92 -6.43 -29.93
C THR A 197 10.26 -7.85 -29.51
N TYR A 198 9.48 -8.80 -30.02
CA TYR A 198 9.65 -10.25 -29.88
C TYR A 198 10.77 -10.76 -30.81
N ASP A 199 11.75 -11.49 -30.26
CA ASP A 199 12.74 -12.23 -31.05
C ASP A 199 12.40 -13.73 -31.01
N ALA A 200 11.79 -14.22 -32.10
CA ALA A 200 11.34 -15.61 -32.24
C ALA A 200 12.46 -16.59 -32.58
N ALA A 201 13.70 -16.11 -32.78
CA ALA A 201 14.73 -16.87 -33.46
C ALA A 201 15.96 -17.15 -32.58
N ARG A 202 15.77 -17.90 -31.48
CA ARG A 202 16.87 -18.65 -30.85
C ARG A 202 16.37 -20.00 -30.30
N HIS A 203 16.30 -20.98 -31.19
CA HIS A 203 16.47 -22.39 -30.85
C HIS A 203 17.64 -22.93 -31.67
#